data_AF-A0A956C034-F1
#
_entry.id   AF-A0A956C034-F1
#
_cell.length_a   1.000
_cell.length_b   1.000
_cell.length_c   1.000
_cell.angle_alpha   90.00
_cell.angle_beta   90.00
_cell.angle_gamma   90.00
#
_symmetry.space_group_name_H-M   'P 1'
#
loop_
_entity.id
_entity.type
_entity.pdbx_description
1 polymer ?
#
loop_
_entity_poly.entity_id
_entity_poly.type
_entity_poly.pdbx_seq_one_letter_code
_entity_poly.pdbx_strand_id
1 'polypeptide(L)'
;FFMGMVSDFAYNLCGSKYMTQTNERQLQYIRAAEELTAPDDPVLDGVGMVLTRPAPGPHWLLHSSVRRAYERGRRDHFGEYMRTVAPPVLITNYRWDWLEPADRAVRKAQYLELDKNFFVLGGQVAVEDGVLPIARSGRYALWAKGESQDVLVDGVRQAPNSQAFFEAGLHLVSGQAKFLRFAWLGPTATAMPSFGKRAKGPLFPTFKQ
;
A
#
# COMPACT_ATOMS: atom_id res chain seq x y z
N PHE A 1 47.39 2.83 3.18
CA PHE A 1 46.14 2.33 3.81
C PHE A 1 44.90 3.16 3.47
N PHE A 2 44.93 4.50 3.36
CA PHE A 2 43.76 5.31 3.01
C PHE A 2 43.32 5.23 1.52
N MET A 3 44.25 4.94 0.60
CA MET A 3 43.99 5.00 -0.85
C MET A 3 43.33 3.73 -1.42
N GLY A 4 43.51 2.56 -0.78
CA GLY A 4 42.85 1.30 -1.19
C GLY A 4 41.37 1.22 -0.79
N MET A 5 41.01 1.83 0.34
CA MET A 5 39.64 1.80 0.88
C MET A 5 38.66 2.65 0.04
N VAL A 6 39.15 3.76 -0.55
CA VAL A 6 38.35 4.61 -1.45
C VAL A 6 38.16 3.95 -2.82
N SER A 7 39.18 3.24 -3.31
CA SER A 7 39.10 2.48 -4.57
C SER A 7 38.10 1.32 -4.45
N ASP A 8 38.14 0.54 -3.37
CA ASP A 8 37.21 -0.57 -3.15
C ASP A 8 35.77 -0.09 -2.94
N PHE A 9 35.57 1.05 -2.26
CA PHE A 9 34.24 1.65 -2.12
C PHE A 9 33.68 2.14 -3.46
N ALA A 10 34.50 2.83 -4.27
CA ALA A 10 34.10 3.29 -5.61
C ALA A 10 33.85 2.12 -6.58
N TYR A 11 34.67 1.08 -6.53
CA TYR A 11 34.50 -0.13 -7.36
C TYR A 11 33.24 -0.92 -6.95
N ASN A 12 32.95 -1.02 -5.64
CA ASN A 12 31.72 -1.60 -5.15
C ASN A 12 30.48 -0.75 -5.45
N LEU A 13 30.59 0.59 -5.50
CA LEU A 13 29.49 1.45 -5.94
C LEU A 13 29.25 1.33 -7.46
N CYS A 14 30.29 1.38 -8.28
CA CYS A 14 30.17 1.27 -9.74
C CYS A 14 29.72 -0.13 -10.19
N GLY A 15 30.10 -1.19 -9.46
CA GLY A 15 29.60 -2.55 -9.65
C GLY A 15 28.26 -2.83 -8.96
N SER A 16 27.79 -1.92 -8.09
CA SER A 16 26.50 -2.06 -7.44
C SER A 16 25.40 -1.86 -8.46
N LYS A 17 24.50 -2.84 -8.55
CA LYS A 17 23.26 -2.70 -9.33
C LYS A 17 22.45 -1.47 -8.94
N TYR A 18 22.74 -0.83 -7.80
CA TYR A 18 22.13 0.42 -7.35
C TYR A 18 22.41 1.59 -8.31
N MET A 19 23.65 1.74 -8.81
CA MET A 19 24.01 2.84 -9.72
C MET A 19 23.53 2.60 -11.16
N THR A 20 23.16 1.36 -11.49
CA THR A 20 22.73 0.95 -12.84
C THR A 20 21.24 0.59 -12.92
N GLN A 21 20.50 0.65 -11.81
CA GLN A 21 19.05 0.44 -11.79
C GLN A 21 18.32 1.74 -12.11
N THR A 22 17.32 1.64 -13.00
CA THR A 22 16.45 2.77 -13.31
C THR A 22 15.44 2.97 -12.18
N ASN A 23 15.21 4.24 -11.80
CA ASN A 23 14.19 4.61 -10.80
C ASN A 23 12.76 4.60 -11.37
N GLU A 24 12.56 4.04 -12.57
CA GLU A 24 11.28 4.01 -13.27
C GLU A 24 10.16 3.43 -12.40
N ARG A 25 10.45 2.36 -11.65
CA ARG A 25 9.44 1.71 -10.79
C ARG A 25 9.03 2.61 -9.63
N GLN A 26 9.98 3.31 -9.02
CA GLN A 26 9.69 4.26 -7.95
C GLN A 26 8.85 5.42 -8.48
N LEU A 27 9.21 5.97 -9.64
CA LEU A 27 8.44 7.02 -10.29
C LEU A 27 7.01 6.58 -10.67
N GLN A 28 6.83 5.34 -11.10
CA GLN A 28 5.50 4.78 -11.36
C GLN A 28 4.67 4.69 -10.09
N TYR A 29 5.25 4.27 -8.96
CA TYR A 29 4.55 4.25 -7.68
C TYR A 29 4.20 5.66 -7.18
N ILE A 30 5.10 6.64 -7.33
CA ILE A 30 4.81 8.03 -6.95
C ILE A 30 3.61 8.53 -7.74
N ARG A 31 3.63 8.40 -9.08
CA ARG A 31 2.52 8.84 -9.94
C ARG A 31 1.21 8.13 -9.61
N ALA A 32 1.25 6.82 -9.41
CA ALA A 32 0.07 6.05 -9.03
C ALA A 32 -0.48 6.46 -7.67
N ALA A 33 0.38 6.74 -6.69
CA ALA A 33 -0.05 7.24 -5.40
C ALA A 33 -0.72 8.61 -5.55
N GLU A 34 -0.11 9.53 -6.29
CA GLU A 34 -0.66 10.86 -6.56
C GLU A 34 -1.99 10.83 -7.30
N GLU A 35 -2.18 9.92 -8.25
CA GLU A 35 -3.44 9.74 -8.98
C GLU A 35 -4.56 9.17 -8.09
N LEU A 36 -4.22 8.29 -7.17
CA LEU A 36 -5.17 7.64 -6.26
C LEU A 36 -5.48 8.47 -5.01
N THR A 37 -4.86 9.62 -4.81
CA THR A 37 -4.99 10.41 -3.56
C THR A 37 -5.24 11.88 -3.84
N ALA A 38 -6.14 12.49 -3.06
CA ALA A 38 -6.26 13.94 -2.99
C ALA A 38 -4.99 14.56 -2.36
N PRO A 39 -4.71 15.86 -2.56
CA PRO A 39 -3.53 16.50 -1.98
C PRO A 39 -3.42 16.41 -0.45
N ASP A 40 -4.55 16.29 0.24
CA ASP A 40 -4.68 16.17 1.70
C ASP A 40 -4.73 14.71 2.20
N ASP A 41 -4.88 13.73 1.29
CA ASP A 41 -4.82 12.31 1.64
C ASP A 41 -3.37 11.92 1.97
N PRO A 42 -3.09 11.30 3.13
CA PRO A 42 -1.75 10.88 3.48
C PRO A 42 -1.32 9.61 2.71
N VAL A 43 -0.04 9.52 2.40
CA VAL A 43 0.59 8.31 1.84
C VAL A 43 1.59 7.76 2.85
N LEU A 44 1.50 6.47 3.17
CA LEU A 44 2.42 5.83 4.09
C LEU A 44 3.45 5.00 3.32
N ASP A 45 4.61 5.60 3.04
CA ASP A 45 5.75 4.93 2.37
C ASP A 45 6.94 4.61 3.30
N GLY A 46 6.96 5.25 4.47
CA GLY A 46 7.99 5.09 5.50
C GLY A 46 9.37 5.64 5.14
N VAL A 47 9.55 6.31 4.00
CA VAL A 47 10.86 6.81 3.52
C VAL A 47 10.82 8.21 2.89
N GLY A 48 9.65 8.79 2.63
CA GLY A 48 9.47 10.10 2.01
C GLY A 48 9.61 10.08 0.51
N MET A 49 9.01 9.09 -0.13
CA MET A 49 9.03 8.96 -1.58
C MET A 49 7.97 9.85 -2.23
N VAL A 50 6.77 9.96 -1.64
CA VAL A 50 5.66 10.77 -2.17
C VAL A 50 5.56 12.11 -1.43
N LEU A 51 6.45 13.04 -1.79
CA LEU A 51 6.58 14.34 -1.12
C LEU A 51 5.41 15.31 -1.36
N THR A 52 4.54 15.01 -2.32
CA THR A 52 3.36 15.81 -2.66
C THR A 52 2.14 15.49 -1.79
N ARG A 53 2.29 14.59 -0.81
CA ARG A 53 1.24 14.17 0.12
C ARG A 53 1.72 14.30 1.56
N PRO A 54 0.82 14.58 2.51
CA PRO A 54 1.19 14.70 3.91
C PRO A 54 1.63 13.34 4.48
N ALA A 55 2.51 13.40 5.48
CA ALA A 55 2.80 12.24 6.31
C ALA A 55 1.59 11.90 7.20
N PRO A 56 1.32 10.61 7.48
CA PRO A 56 0.17 10.21 8.29
C PRO A 56 0.30 10.52 9.79
N GLY A 57 1.49 10.89 10.26
CA GLY A 57 1.74 11.21 11.67
C GLY A 57 3.23 11.47 11.92
N PRO A 58 3.66 11.89 13.12
CA PRO A 58 5.04 12.28 13.39
C PRO A 58 6.05 11.12 13.37
N HIS A 59 5.61 9.87 13.61
CA HIS A 59 6.49 8.70 13.68
C HIS A 59 6.51 7.82 12.42
N TRP A 60 5.90 8.30 11.33
CA TRP A 60 5.76 7.59 10.05
C TRP A 60 7.07 7.17 9.37
N LEU A 61 8.20 7.81 9.67
CA LEU A 61 9.48 7.50 9.05
C LEU A 61 10.07 6.19 9.60
N LEU A 62 10.39 5.25 8.69
CA LEU A 62 11.01 3.97 8.98
C LEU A 62 12.49 3.99 8.56
N HIS A 63 13.36 4.34 9.50
CA HIS A 63 14.80 4.48 9.27
C HIS A 63 15.64 3.79 10.37
N SER A 64 16.88 3.43 10.06
CA SER A 64 17.76 2.70 11.01
C SER A 64 18.02 3.49 12.29
N SER A 65 18.08 4.82 12.20
CA SER A 65 18.24 5.73 13.35
C SER A 65 17.09 5.68 14.34
N VAL A 66 15.89 5.30 13.89
CA VAL A 66 14.66 5.27 14.71
C VAL A 66 14.14 3.85 14.98
N ARG A 67 14.73 2.85 14.34
CA ARG A 67 14.37 1.43 14.48
C ARG A 67 14.37 0.95 15.93
N ARG A 68 15.43 1.24 16.69
CA ARG A 68 15.52 0.83 18.11
C ARG A 68 14.45 1.47 18.98
N ALA A 69 13.98 2.67 18.65
CA ALA A 69 12.91 3.32 19.39
C ALA A 69 11.55 2.68 19.06
N TYR A 70 11.32 2.30 17.80
CA TYR A 70 10.15 1.53 17.38
C TYR A 70 10.12 0.14 18.06
N GLU A 71 11.20 -0.65 17.99
CA GLU A 71 11.30 -1.98 18.62
C GLU A 71 11.13 -1.96 20.16
N ARG A 72 11.30 -0.81 20.79
CA ARG A 72 11.12 -0.61 22.24
C ARG A 72 9.77 0.01 22.60
N GLY A 73 8.85 0.16 21.64
CA GLY A 73 7.55 0.79 21.85
C GLY A 73 7.60 2.27 22.23
N ARG A 74 8.70 2.98 21.90
CA ARG A 74 8.87 4.42 22.16
C ARG A 74 8.41 5.30 20.99
N ARG A 75 7.77 4.70 19.99
CA ARG A 75 7.18 5.34 18.82
C ARG A 75 5.91 4.60 18.47
N ASP A 76 5.01 5.30 17.80
CA ASP A 76 3.73 4.76 17.36
C ASP A 76 3.97 3.56 16.44
N HIS A 77 3.09 2.57 16.57
CA HIS A 77 3.12 1.40 15.72
C HIS A 77 2.56 1.75 14.32
N PHE A 78 3.12 1.17 13.27
CA PHE A 78 2.64 1.45 11.91
C PHE A 78 1.21 0.93 11.71
N GLY A 79 0.85 -0.14 12.41
CA GLY A 79 -0.52 -0.66 12.45
C GLY A 79 -1.51 0.31 13.07
N GLU A 80 -1.08 1.25 13.90
CA GLU A 80 -1.95 2.30 14.42
C GLU A 80 -2.32 3.28 13.32
N TYR A 81 -1.34 3.80 12.55
CA TYR A 81 -1.64 4.66 11.39
C TYR A 81 -2.57 3.98 10.39
N MET A 82 -2.32 2.70 10.08
CA MET A 82 -3.19 1.92 9.19
C MET A 82 -4.63 1.80 9.70
N ARG A 83 -4.83 1.70 11.02
CA ARG A 83 -6.17 1.59 11.63
C ARG A 83 -6.88 2.93 11.81
N THR A 84 -6.18 3.96 12.26
CA THR A 84 -6.78 5.23 12.70
C THR A 84 -6.84 6.26 11.58
N VAL A 85 -5.73 6.43 10.87
CA VAL A 85 -5.62 7.38 9.75
C VAL A 85 -6.14 6.75 8.46
N ALA A 86 -5.99 5.43 8.33
CA ALA A 86 -6.27 4.67 7.12
C ALA A 86 -5.73 5.37 5.86
N PRO A 87 -4.39 5.52 5.71
CA PRO A 87 -3.79 6.09 4.50
C PRO A 87 -4.28 5.32 3.27
N PRO A 88 -4.80 5.98 2.22
CA PRO A 88 -5.35 5.24 1.08
C PRO A 88 -4.33 4.39 0.33
N VAL A 89 -3.05 4.79 0.37
CA VAL A 89 -1.95 4.13 -0.34
C VAL A 89 -0.81 3.84 0.63
N LEU A 90 -0.27 2.62 0.54
CA LEU A 90 0.99 2.23 1.17
C LEU A 90 2.02 1.89 0.10
N ILE A 91 3.25 2.32 0.33
CA ILE A 91 4.39 1.90 -0.50
C ILE A 91 5.45 1.26 0.38
N THR A 92 5.68 -0.03 0.18
CA THR A 92 6.60 -0.77 1.04
C THR A 92 8.01 -0.79 0.49
N ASN A 93 8.96 -1.05 1.37
CA ASN A 93 10.36 -1.26 1.05
C ASN A 93 10.94 -2.31 2.01
N TYR A 94 12.21 -2.69 1.83
CA TYR A 94 12.86 -3.72 2.66
C TYR A 94 12.81 -3.43 4.17
N ARG A 95 12.70 -2.16 4.59
CA ARG A 95 12.60 -1.78 6.00
C ARG A 95 11.25 -2.15 6.61
N TRP A 96 10.22 -2.36 5.80
CA TRP A 96 8.91 -2.84 6.27
C TRP A 96 8.98 -4.26 6.85
N ASP A 97 10.05 -5.00 6.57
CA ASP A 97 10.32 -6.28 7.23
C ASP A 97 10.69 -6.09 8.72
N TRP A 98 11.08 -4.88 9.14
CA TRP A 98 11.36 -4.54 10.54
C TRP A 98 10.09 -4.36 11.37
N LEU A 99 8.93 -4.21 10.74
CA LEU A 99 7.67 -4.04 11.46
C LEU A 99 7.35 -5.30 12.28
N GLU A 100 6.67 -5.12 13.40
CA GLU A 100 6.21 -6.26 14.18
C GLU A 100 5.18 -7.10 13.42
N PRO A 101 5.03 -8.40 13.74
CA PRO A 101 4.00 -9.24 13.12
C PRO A 101 2.59 -8.65 13.19
N ALA A 102 2.25 -7.98 14.28
CA ALA A 102 0.95 -7.32 14.46
C ALA A 102 0.70 -6.21 13.42
N ASP A 103 1.70 -5.36 13.15
CA ASP A 103 1.60 -4.30 12.14
C ASP A 103 1.46 -4.88 10.73
N ARG A 104 2.21 -5.95 10.43
CA ARG A 104 2.06 -6.66 9.15
C ARG A 104 0.69 -7.33 9.00
N ALA A 105 0.08 -7.78 10.10
CA ALA A 105 -1.26 -8.36 10.08
C ALA A 105 -2.32 -7.31 9.75
N VAL A 106 -2.20 -6.10 10.29
CA VAL A 106 -3.08 -4.96 9.94
C VAL A 106 -3.01 -4.67 8.44
N ARG A 107 -1.80 -4.59 7.87
CA ARG A 107 -1.62 -4.40 6.42
C ARG A 107 -2.37 -5.47 5.62
N LYS A 108 -2.20 -6.75 5.97
CA LYS A 108 -2.86 -7.86 5.27
C LYS A 108 -4.39 -7.82 5.38
N ALA A 109 -4.92 -7.27 6.46
CA ALA A 109 -6.36 -7.21 6.70
C ALA A 109 -7.04 -6.04 5.99
N GLN A 110 -6.37 -4.88 5.87
CA GLN A 110 -6.99 -3.63 5.40
C GLN A 110 -6.50 -3.17 4.03
N TYR A 111 -5.47 -3.80 3.47
CA TYR A 111 -4.86 -3.36 2.23
C TYR A 111 -4.78 -4.46 1.19
N LEU A 112 -5.07 -4.05 -0.04
CA LEU A 112 -4.98 -4.87 -1.22
C LEU A 112 -3.64 -4.63 -1.94
N GLU A 113 -2.91 -5.72 -2.20
CA GLU A 113 -1.71 -5.68 -3.02
C GLU A 113 -2.06 -5.50 -4.50
N LEU A 114 -1.56 -4.43 -5.12
CA LEU A 114 -1.64 -4.20 -6.57
C LEU A 114 -0.31 -4.53 -7.26
N ASP A 115 0.79 -4.34 -6.54
CA ASP A 115 2.13 -4.78 -6.89
C ASP A 115 2.90 -5.08 -5.60
N LYS A 116 4.03 -5.80 -5.69
CA LYS A 116 4.79 -6.31 -4.54
C LYS A 116 5.05 -5.26 -3.45
N ASN A 117 5.23 -4.01 -3.84
CA ASN A 117 5.52 -2.90 -2.93
C ASN A 117 4.48 -1.78 -2.99
N PHE A 118 3.33 -1.99 -3.62
CA PHE A 118 2.29 -0.98 -3.78
C PHE A 118 0.94 -1.56 -3.37
N PHE A 119 0.37 -0.96 -2.33
CA PHE A 119 -0.88 -1.40 -1.73
C PHE A 119 -1.85 -0.24 -1.65
N VAL A 120 -3.14 -0.55 -1.75
CA VAL A 120 -4.23 0.42 -1.60
C VAL A 120 -5.21 -0.09 -0.54
N LEU A 121 -5.91 0.81 0.13
CA LEU A 121 -6.99 0.41 1.05
C LEU A 121 -7.98 -0.49 0.30
N GLY A 122 -8.39 -1.57 0.95
CA GLY A 122 -9.29 -2.53 0.34
C GLY A 122 -8.98 -3.95 0.78
N GLY A 123 -9.69 -4.89 0.18
CA GLY A 123 -9.58 -6.28 0.57
C GLY A 123 -10.46 -7.18 -0.25
N GLN A 124 -10.70 -8.36 0.31
CA GLN A 124 -11.63 -9.35 -0.22
C GLN A 124 -12.45 -9.89 0.94
N VAL A 125 -13.77 -9.93 0.77
CA VAL A 125 -14.70 -10.54 1.71
C VAL A 125 -15.45 -11.68 1.03
N ALA A 126 -15.79 -12.72 1.78
CA ALA A 126 -16.76 -13.70 1.30
C ALA A 126 -18.16 -13.08 1.41
N VAL A 127 -18.99 -13.25 0.38
CA VAL A 127 -20.36 -12.69 0.42
C VAL A 127 -21.19 -13.37 1.50
N GLU A 128 -20.87 -14.62 1.85
CA GLU A 128 -21.48 -15.37 2.95
C GLU A 128 -21.22 -14.75 4.33
N ASP A 129 -20.10 -14.03 4.52
CA ASP A 129 -19.79 -13.35 5.78
C ASP A 129 -20.73 -12.17 6.02
N GLY A 130 -21.37 -11.68 4.96
CA GLY A 130 -22.39 -10.64 5.03
C GLY A 130 -21.89 -9.24 5.36
N VAL A 131 -20.58 -9.03 5.55
CA VAL A 131 -20.03 -7.75 6.02
C VAL A 131 -18.86 -7.29 5.15
N LEU A 132 -18.93 -6.02 4.71
CA LEU A 132 -17.85 -5.31 4.03
C LEU A 132 -17.33 -4.19 4.93
N PRO A 133 -16.10 -4.29 5.46
CA PRO A 133 -15.49 -3.22 6.23
C PRO A 133 -14.85 -2.17 5.33
N ILE A 134 -15.29 -0.92 5.46
CA ILE A 134 -14.74 0.25 4.78
C ILE A 134 -14.02 1.12 5.80
N ALA A 135 -12.69 1.20 5.68
CA ALA A 135 -11.85 1.93 6.64
C ALA A 135 -11.87 3.46 6.44
N ARG A 136 -12.23 3.93 5.25
CA ARG A 136 -12.20 5.35 4.87
C ARG A 136 -13.35 5.66 3.92
N SER A 137 -14.09 6.74 4.15
CA SER A 137 -15.11 7.19 3.20
C SER A 137 -14.47 7.56 1.86
N GLY A 138 -15.06 7.14 0.75
CA GLY A 138 -14.57 7.46 -0.58
C GLY A 138 -15.00 6.48 -1.65
N ARG A 139 -14.36 6.57 -2.81
CA ARG A 139 -14.69 5.74 -3.97
C ARG A 139 -13.85 4.47 -3.99
N TYR A 140 -14.53 3.35 -4.19
CA TYR A 140 -13.95 2.03 -4.30
C TYR A 140 -14.33 1.39 -5.63
N ALA A 141 -13.36 0.76 -6.28
CA ALA A 141 -13.59 -0.18 -7.37
C ALA A 141 -13.96 -1.54 -6.79
N LEU A 142 -14.95 -2.20 -7.40
CA LEU A 142 -15.56 -3.44 -6.92
C LEU A 142 -15.46 -4.53 -7.98
N TRP A 143 -15.04 -5.73 -7.57
CA TRP A 143 -14.99 -6.92 -8.42
C TRP A 143 -15.66 -8.09 -7.71
N ALA A 144 -16.82 -8.51 -8.20
CA ALA A 144 -17.49 -9.73 -7.76
C ALA A 144 -16.90 -10.95 -8.49
N LYS A 145 -16.67 -12.04 -7.76
CA LYS A 145 -16.18 -13.31 -8.31
C LYS A 145 -17.03 -14.47 -7.82
N GLY A 146 -17.37 -15.38 -8.72
CA GLY A 146 -18.20 -16.56 -8.47
C GLY A 146 -18.82 -17.08 -9.76
N GLU A 147 -19.70 -18.07 -9.65
CA GLU A 147 -20.56 -18.51 -10.77
C GLU A 147 -21.57 -17.42 -11.14
N SER A 148 -22.02 -16.66 -10.13
CA SER A 148 -22.76 -15.42 -10.29
C SER A 148 -21.88 -14.23 -9.91
N GLN A 149 -22.12 -13.08 -10.55
CA GLN A 149 -21.53 -11.79 -10.19
C GLN A 149 -22.55 -10.88 -9.49
N ASP A 150 -23.71 -11.42 -9.13
CA ASP A 150 -24.75 -10.67 -8.42
C ASP A 150 -24.33 -10.42 -6.98
N VAL A 151 -24.16 -9.15 -6.63
CA VAL A 151 -23.84 -8.68 -5.29
C VAL A 151 -24.61 -7.40 -4.99
N LEU A 152 -25.17 -7.33 -3.79
CA LEU A 152 -25.79 -6.16 -3.22
C LEU A 152 -24.92 -5.69 -2.06
N VAL A 153 -24.71 -4.37 -1.99
CA VAL A 153 -24.10 -3.72 -0.84
C VAL A 153 -25.11 -2.71 -0.32
N ASP A 154 -25.50 -2.84 0.95
CA ASP A 154 -26.59 -2.09 1.60
C ASP A 154 -27.90 -2.13 0.80
N GLY A 155 -28.20 -3.29 0.20
CA GLY A 155 -29.40 -3.48 -0.64
C GLY A 155 -29.29 -2.86 -2.04
N VAL A 156 -28.19 -2.20 -2.39
CA VAL A 156 -27.94 -1.66 -3.73
C VAL A 156 -27.16 -2.66 -4.56
N ARG A 157 -27.76 -3.11 -5.67
CA ARG A 157 -27.13 -4.00 -6.64
C ARG A 157 -25.93 -3.33 -7.29
N GLN A 158 -24.78 -3.97 -7.22
CA GLN A 158 -23.55 -3.51 -7.85
C GLN A 158 -23.39 -4.16 -9.23
N ALA A 159 -23.04 -3.37 -10.24
CA ALA A 159 -22.67 -3.94 -11.54
C ALA A 159 -21.31 -4.65 -11.43
N PRO A 160 -21.04 -5.65 -12.29
CA PRO A 160 -19.71 -6.25 -12.38
C PRO A 160 -18.65 -5.18 -12.69
N ASN A 161 -17.51 -5.22 -11.99
CA ASN A 161 -16.38 -4.29 -12.18
C ASN A 161 -16.78 -2.81 -12.01
N SER A 162 -17.72 -2.54 -11.10
CA SER A 162 -18.27 -1.21 -10.86
C SER A 162 -17.39 -0.37 -9.93
N GLN A 163 -17.81 0.88 -9.74
CA GLN A 163 -17.24 1.81 -8.80
C GLN A 163 -18.38 2.37 -7.96
N ALA A 164 -18.18 2.46 -6.65
CA ALA A 164 -19.19 2.99 -5.74
C ALA A 164 -18.52 3.84 -4.67
N PHE A 165 -19.26 4.83 -4.17
CA PHE A 165 -18.87 5.58 -3.00
C PHE A 165 -19.40 4.87 -1.75
N PHE A 166 -18.56 4.74 -0.73
CA PHE A 166 -18.93 4.21 0.57
C PHE A 166 -18.53 5.18 1.66
N GLU A 167 -19.33 5.24 2.72
CA GLU A 167 -18.91 5.86 3.97
C GLU A 167 -17.98 4.92 4.75
N ALA A 168 -17.18 5.45 5.66
CA ALA A 168 -16.42 4.61 6.58
C ALA A 168 -17.38 3.86 7.52
N GLY A 169 -17.18 2.55 7.69
CA GLY A 169 -18.03 1.72 8.53
C GLY A 169 -18.15 0.28 8.04
N LEU A 170 -19.17 -0.40 8.55
CA LEU A 170 -19.54 -1.74 8.14
C LEU A 170 -20.76 -1.67 7.23
N HIS A 171 -20.65 -2.31 6.07
CA HIS A 171 -21.72 -2.39 5.08
C HIS A 171 -22.23 -3.82 4.96
N LEU A 172 -23.53 -3.99 4.76
CA LEU A 172 -24.14 -5.30 4.57
C LEU A 172 -23.89 -5.76 3.15
N VAL A 173 -23.33 -6.96 2.98
CA VAL A 173 -23.16 -7.60 1.68
C VAL A 173 -24.11 -8.77 1.57
N SER A 174 -24.76 -8.92 0.42
CA SER A 174 -25.53 -10.12 0.11
C SER A 174 -25.48 -10.39 -1.40
N GLY A 175 -25.96 -11.56 -1.83
CA GLY A 175 -26.01 -11.92 -3.24
C GLY A 175 -25.60 -13.36 -3.48
N GLN A 176 -25.26 -13.66 -4.74
CA GLN A 176 -24.88 -15.00 -5.20
C GLN A 176 -23.40 -15.08 -5.62
N ALA A 177 -22.69 -13.95 -5.67
CA ALA A 177 -21.24 -13.98 -5.81
C ALA A 177 -20.61 -14.71 -4.62
N LYS A 178 -19.46 -15.34 -4.85
CA LYS A 178 -18.71 -16.04 -3.79
C LYS A 178 -17.88 -15.05 -2.98
N PHE A 179 -17.20 -14.15 -3.68
CA PHE A 179 -16.34 -13.13 -3.08
C PHE A 179 -16.61 -11.76 -3.70
N LEU A 180 -16.46 -10.72 -2.87
CA LEU A 180 -16.38 -9.34 -3.30
C LEU A 180 -14.99 -8.82 -2.98
N ARG A 181 -14.25 -8.42 -4.01
CA ARG A 181 -12.99 -7.69 -3.87
C ARG A 181 -13.25 -6.21 -4.05
N PHE A 182 -12.61 -5.38 -3.25
CA PHE A 182 -12.77 -3.93 -3.29
C PHE A 182 -11.41 -3.25 -3.11
N ALA A 183 -11.22 -2.12 -3.76
CA ALA A 183 -9.99 -1.34 -3.69
C ALA A 183 -10.28 0.15 -3.81
N TRP A 184 -9.60 0.95 -3.00
CA TRP A 184 -9.64 2.40 -3.09
C TRP A 184 -9.25 2.86 -4.49
N LEU A 185 -10.09 3.71 -5.07
CA LEU A 185 -9.88 4.28 -6.40
C LEU A 185 -9.50 5.77 -6.34
N GLY A 186 -9.62 6.40 -5.17
CA GLY A 186 -9.34 7.83 -5.03
C GLY A 186 -10.43 8.72 -5.62
N PRO A 187 -10.23 10.05 -5.50
CA PRO A 187 -11.24 11.03 -5.88
C PRO A 187 -11.43 11.11 -7.41
N THR A 188 -10.35 10.96 -8.18
CA THR A 188 -10.34 11.29 -9.61
C THR A 188 -9.97 10.15 -10.54
N ALA A 189 -9.29 9.10 -10.06
CA ALA A 189 -8.85 8.02 -10.93
C ALA A 189 -10.05 7.27 -11.55
N THR A 190 -9.99 6.93 -12.83
CA THR A 190 -11.09 6.21 -13.51
C THR A 190 -10.85 4.71 -13.56
N ALA A 191 -9.62 4.27 -13.28
CA ALA A 191 -9.22 2.87 -13.25
C ALA A 191 -8.07 2.66 -12.25
N MET A 192 -7.86 1.41 -11.85
CA MET A 192 -6.71 1.05 -11.03
C MET A 192 -5.41 1.14 -11.84
N PRO A 193 -4.31 1.62 -11.25
CA PRO A 193 -3.02 1.64 -11.91
C PRO A 193 -2.54 0.22 -12.23
N SER A 194 -1.89 0.07 -13.38
CA SER A 194 -1.24 -1.17 -13.79
C SER A 194 0.27 -0.98 -13.82
N PHE A 195 0.97 -1.92 -13.19
CA PHE A 195 2.43 -1.89 -13.06
C PHE A 195 3.13 -2.78 -14.12
N GLY A 196 2.38 -3.44 -15.02
CA GLY A 196 2.96 -4.27 -16.08
C GLY A 196 3.87 -5.40 -15.57
N LYS A 197 4.75 -5.94 -16.43
CA LYS A 197 5.73 -6.95 -16.01
C LYS A 197 6.83 -6.32 -15.16
N ARG A 198 7.25 -7.05 -14.12
CA ARG A 198 8.32 -6.65 -13.20
C ARG A 198 9.58 -6.25 -13.97
N ALA A 199 10.02 -5.01 -13.81
CA ALA A 199 11.35 -4.60 -14.25
C ALA A 199 12.40 -5.42 -13.47
N LYS A 200 13.46 -5.88 -14.14
CA LYS A 200 14.52 -6.71 -13.51
C LYS A 200 15.37 -5.84 -12.56
N GLY A 201 14.86 -5.56 -11.36
CA GLY A 201 15.61 -4.87 -10.32
C GLY A 201 14.85 -4.84 -8.98
N PRO A 202 15.51 -5.00 -7.82
CA PRO A 202 14.90 -4.67 -6.54
C PRO A 202 14.65 -3.15 -6.42
N LEU A 203 13.48 -2.75 -5.94
CA LEU A 203 13.16 -1.33 -5.68
C LEU A 203 14.09 -0.65 -4.68
N PHE A 204 14.69 -1.45 -3.80
CA PHE A 204 15.68 -1.04 -2.81
C PHE A 204 16.67 -2.19 -2.62
N PRO A 205 17.98 -1.91 -2.49
CA PRO A 205 18.97 -2.95 -2.27
C PRO A 205 18.67 -3.69 -0.94
N THR A 206 18.51 -5.00 -1.03
CA THR A 206 18.51 -5.87 0.15
C THR A 206 19.95 -6.13 0.54
N PHE A 207 20.42 -5.49 1.61
CA PHE A 207 21.68 -5.87 2.23
C PHE A 207 21.41 -7.14 3.05
N LYS A 208 22.02 -8.27 2.64
CA LYS A 208 22.13 -9.42 3.54
C LYS A 208 23.07 -8.99 4.66
N GLN A 209 22.54 -8.93 5.89
CA GLN A 209 23.37 -8.84 7.10
C GLN A 209 23.93 -10.22 7.43
#